data_AF-A0A383F164-F1
#
_entry.id   AF-A0A383F164-F1
#
_cell.length_a   1.000
_cell.length_b   1.000
_cell.length_c   1.000
_cell.angle_alpha   90.00
_cell.angle_beta   90.00
_cell.angle_gamma   90.00
#
_symmetry.space_group_name_H-M   'P 1'
#
loop_
_entity.id
_entity.type
_entity.pdbx_description
1 polymer ?
#
loop_
_entity_poly.entity_id
_entity_poly.type
_entity_poly.pdbx_seq_one_letter_code
_entity_poly.pdbx_strand_id
1 'polypeptide(L)' 'VSDINYFVLTAVDCAADYRPTLLPMVGRLAEELKEKAGAAVVRYGFVATGDNPGAVVLFQAYENLDGFEK' A
#
# COMPACT_ATOMS: atom_id res chain seq x y z
N VAL A 1 -10.05 6.35 -17.88
CA VAL A 1 -10.30 5.80 -16.53
C VAL A 1 -9.87 4.36 -16.59
N SER A 2 -8.90 3.92 -15.78
CA SER A 2 -8.52 2.51 -15.68
C SER A 2 -9.69 1.71 -15.09
N ASP A 3 -9.94 0.51 -15.59
CA ASP A 3 -11.07 -0.32 -15.15
C ASP A 3 -10.64 -1.15 -13.93
N ILE A 4 -10.52 -0.47 -12.79
CA ILE A 4 -10.02 -1.07 -11.54
C ILE A 4 -11.03 -2.08 -11.01
N ASN A 5 -10.61 -3.34 -10.92
CA ASN A 5 -11.46 -4.45 -10.47
C ASN A 5 -11.05 -5.00 -9.11
N TYR A 6 -9.77 -4.84 -8.73
CA TYR A 6 -9.20 -5.47 -7.55
C TYR A 6 -8.47 -4.47 -6.66
N PHE A 7 -8.68 -4.60 -5.35
CA PHE A 7 -7.95 -3.87 -4.33
C PHE A 7 -7.25 -4.85 -3.39
N VAL A 8 -5.97 -4.62 -3.14
CA VAL A 8 -5.19 -5.33 -2.12
C VAL A 8 -4.85 -4.35 -1.01
N LEU A 9 -5.26 -4.71 0.21
CA LEU A 9 -5.05 -3.92 1.41
C LEU A 9 -4.11 -4.70 2.33
N THR A 10 -2.95 -4.12 2.63
CA THR A 10 -2.01 -4.66 3.61
C THR A 10 -1.95 -3.71 4.80
N ALA A 11 -2.10 -4.24 6.00
CA ALA A 11 -1.92 -3.53 7.25
C ALA A 11 -0.86 -4.25 8.09
N VAL A 12 0.08 -3.48 8.63
CA VAL A 12 1.18 -3.98 9.46
C VAL A 12 1.20 -3.24 10.77
N ASP A 13 1.27 -4.00 11.87
CA ASP A 13 1.57 -3.42 13.18
C ASP A 13 2.99 -2.83 13.17
N CYS A 14 3.13 -1.60 13.66
CA CYS A 14 4.36 -0.85 13.56
C CYS A 14 4.59 0.01 14.81
N ALA A 15 5.71 -0.28 15.48
CA ALA A 15 6.18 0.50 16.61
C ALA A 15 6.31 1.99 16.24
N ALA A 16 5.91 2.87 17.16
CA ALA A 16 5.79 4.31 16.90
C ALA A 16 7.12 4.96 16.48
N ASP A 17 8.22 4.50 17.06
CA ASP A 17 9.58 4.94 16.79
C ASP A 17 10.12 4.44 15.44
N TYR A 18 9.62 3.32 14.93
CA TYR A 18 10.02 2.77 13.64
C TYR A 18 9.19 3.30 12.45
N ARG A 19 7.99 3.83 12.68
CA ARG A 19 7.12 4.39 11.62
C ARG A 19 7.79 5.42 10.71
N PRO A 20 8.60 6.39 11.23
CA PRO A 20 9.31 7.35 10.38
C PRO A 20 10.31 6.69 9.41
N THR A 21 10.82 5.50 9.75
CA THR A 21 11.67 4.69 8.87
C THR A 21 10.84 3.88 7.88
N LEU A 22 9.76 3.25 8.34
CA LEU A 22 8.93 2.37 7.49
C LEU A 22 8.14 3.13 6.42
N LEU A 23 7.53 4.27 6.74
CA LEU A 23 6.69 5.03 5.79
C LEU A 23 7.42 5.42 4.49
N PRO A 24 8.65 5.96 4.52
CA PRO A 24 9.43 6.19 3.31
C PRO A 24 9.76 4.92 2.51
N MET A 25 9.99 3.79 3.17
CA MET A 25 10.24 2.51 2.51
C MET A 25 8.99 2.01 1.76
N VAL A 26 7.81 2.11 2.39
CA VAL A 26 6.53 1.81 1.75
C VAL A 26 6.26 2.76 0.59
N GLY A 27 6.65 4.03 0.70
CA GLY A 27 6.58 4.98 -0.41
C GLY A 27 7.42 4.58 -1.61
N ARG A 28 8.64 4.07 -1.41
CA ARG A 28 9.48 3.54 -2.50
C ARG A 28 8.86 2.32 -3.16
N LEU A 29 8.36 1.38 -2.36
CA LEU A 29 7.62 0.22 -2.86
C LEU A 29 6.39 0.65 -3.67
N ALA A 30 5.67 1.67 -3.23
CA ALA A 30 4.50 2.18 -3.94
C ALA A 30 4.84 2.71 -5.35
N GLU A 31 5.99 3.35 -5.53
CA GLU A 31 6.46 3.76 -6.86
C GLU A 31 6.88 2.54 -7.70
N GLU A 32 7.59 1.58 -7.12
CA GLU A 32 7.96 0.35 -7.83
C GLU A 32 6.75 -0.45 -8.33
N LEU A 33 5.68 -0.54 -7.52
CA LEU A 33 4.43 -1.23 -7.91
C LEU A 33 3.73 -0.54 -9.08
N LYS A 34 3.76 0.79 -9.15
CA LYS A 34 3.23 1.53 -10.31
C LYS A 34 4.09 1.31 -11.55
N GLU A 35 5.41 1.36 -11.40
CA GLU A 35 6.35 1.28 -12.52
C GLU A 35 6.46 -0.13 -13.11
N LYS A 36 6.39 -1.17 -12.27
CA LYS A 36 6.79 -2.54 -12.64
C LYS A 36 5.66 -3.56 -12.55
N ALA A 37 4.73 -3.39 -11.61
CA ALA A 37 3.65 -4.34 -11.36
C ALA A 37 2.31 -3.93 -12.00
N GLY A 38 2.23 -2.73 -12.59
CA GLY A 38 1.01 -2.24 -13.25
C GLY A 38 -0.09 -1.83 -12.27
N ALA A 39 0.28 -1.43 -11.05
CA ALA A 39 -0.67 -0.87 -10.10
C ALA A 39 -1.22 0.48 -10.62
N ALA A 40 -2.53 0.55 -10.86
CA ALA A 40 -3.19 1.75 -11.36
C ALA A 40 -3.22 2.87 -10.30
N VAL A 41 -3.40 2.49 -9.04
CA VAL A 41 -3.40 3.39 -7.88
C VAL A 41 -2.67 2.72 -6.73
N VAL A 42 -1.77 3.48 -6.10
CA VAL A 42 -1.18 3.09 -4.81
C VAL A 42 -1.36 4.23 -3.81
N ARG A 43 -1.74 3.89 -2.59
CA ARG A 43 -1.84 4.81 -1.43
C ARG A 43 -1.21 4.14 -0.22
N TYR A 44 -0.56 4.93 0.62
CA TYR A 44 0.02 4.45 1.86
C TYR A 44 -0.10 5.50 2.95
N GLY A 45 0.00 5.07 4.20
CA GLY A 45 -0.14 5.93 5.36
C GLY A 45 -0.21 5.13 6.65
N PHE A 46 -0.87 5.68 7.65
CA PHE A 46 -1.14 4.98 8.90
C PHE A 46 -2.62 5.11 9.28
N VAL A 47 -3.12 4.11 10.00
CA VAL A 47 -4.47 4.11 10.55
C VAL A 47 -4.52 5.09 11.72
N ALA A 48 -5.38 6.11 11.65
CA ALA A 48 -5.47 7.12 12.70
C ALA A 48 -6.40 6.72 13.86
N THR A 49 -7.39 5.86 13.61
CA THR A 49 -8.49 5.56 14.55
C THR A 49 -8.96 4.10 14.44
N GLY A 50 -9.83 3.66 15.35
CA GLY A 50 -10.37 2.30 15.38
C GLY A 50 -9.54 1.35 16.23
N ASP A 51 -9.59 0.05 15.93
CA ASP A 51 -9.01 -1.01 16.77
C ASP A 51 -7.51 -1.24 16.52
N ASN A 52 -6.98 -0.75 15.38
CA ASN A 52 -5.56 -0.85 15.01
C ASN A 52 -4.91 0.53 14.74
N PRO A 53 -4.96 1.49 15.67
CA PRO A 53 -4.37 2.80 15.47
C PRO A 53 -2.84 2.71 15.39
N GLY A 54 -2.24 3.46 14.47
CA GLY A 54 -0.80 3.49 14.23
C GLY A 54 -0.28 2.41 13.28
N ALA A 55 -1.10 1.43 12.89
CA ALA A 55 -0.73 0.45 11.87
C ALA A 55 -0.39 1.15 10.55
N VAL A 56 0.69 0.73 9.90
CA VAL A 56 1.08 1.23 8.57
C VAL A 56 0.32 0.44 7.52
N VAL A 57 -0.21 1.15 6.53
CA VAL A 57 -1.10 0.58 5.51
C VAL A 57 -0.60 0.87 4.10
N LEU A 58 -0.81 -0.11 3.21
CA LEU A 58 -0.57 -0.03 1.78
C LEU A 58 -1.83 -0.51 1.04
N PHE A 59 -2.35 0.34 0.17
CA PHE A 59 -3.49 0.08 -0.70
C PHE A 59 -3.01 0.06 -2.14
N GLN A 60 -3.34 -1.01 -2.85
CA GLN A 60 -2.95 -1.23 -4.24
C GLN A 60 -4.22 -1.52 -5.05
N ALA A 61 -4.32 -0.94 -6.24
CA ALA A 61 -5.46 -1.12 -7.13
C ALA A 61 -4.99 -1.66 -8.49
N TYR A 62 -5.62 -2.72 -8.95
CA TYR A 62 -5.27 -3.41 -10.20
C TYR A 62 -6.51 -3.68 -11.06
N GLU A 63 -6.32 -3.66 -12.39
CA GLU A 63 -7.35 -4.08 -13.34
C GLU A 63 -7.50 -5.61 -13.38
N ASN A 64 -6.40 -6.34 -13.19
CA ASN A 64 -6.32 -7.80 -13.16
C ASN A 64 -5.44 -8.29 -11.99
N LEU A 65 -5.59 -9.54 -11.58
CA LEU A 65 -4.77 -10.11 -10.50
C LEU A 65 -3.33 -10.43 -10.94
N ASP A 66 -3.06 -10.58 -12.25
CA ASP A 66 -1.71 -10.76 -12.79
C ASP A 66 -0.77 -9.60 -12.44
N GLY A 67 -1.31 -8.39 -12.28
CA GLY A 67 -0.55 -7.23 -11.78
C GLY A 67 -0.11 -7.40 -10.33
N PHE A 68 -0.90 -8.07 -9.49
CA PHE A 68 -0.53 -8.35 -8.10
C PHE A 68 0.47 -9.52 -7.98
N GLU A 69 0.49 -10.45 -8.95
CA GLU A 69 1.44 -11.57 -8.96
C GLU A 69 2.90 -11.12 -9.25
N LYS A 70 3.07 -10.00 -9.97
CA LYS A 70 4.37 -9.47 -10.41
C LYS A 70 5.12 -8.70 -9.32
#